data_AF-A0A430R640-F1
#
_entry.id   AF-A0A430R640-F1
#
_cell.length_a   1.000
_cell.length_b   1.000
_cell.length_c   1.000
_cell.angle_alpha   90.00
_cell.angle_beta   90.00
_cell.angle_gamma   90.00
#
_symmetry.space_group_name_H-M   'P 1'
#
loop_
_entity.id
_entity.type
_entity.pdbx_description
1 polymer ?
#
loop_
_entity_poly.entity_id
_entity_poly.type
_entity_poly.pdbx_seq_one_letter_code
_entity_poly.pdbx_strand_id
1 'polypeptide(L)'
;MRIAYAGLRRKEEFKALAEKLGFTPLLFPVQATEKVPVPEYRDHLRALAQGVDLFVATTGVGVKDLLEAGKALGLDLRKPLEGALRLARGAKAARTLRELGLLPHAVGDGTSKT
;
A
#
# COMPACT_ATOMS: atom_id res chain seq x y z
N MET A 1 -2.43 26.91 22.09
CA MET A 1 -1.33 26.38 21.25
C MET A 1 -1.86 26.03 19.87
N ARG A 2 -1.14 26.37 18.79
CA ARG A 2 -1.52 26.02 17.41
C ARG A 2 -0.81 24.73 17.00
N ILE A 3 -1.52 23.77 16.38
CA ILE A 3 -0.94 22.49 15.95
C ILE A 3 -1.24 22.27 14.47
N ALA A 4 -0.20 22.02 13.67
CA ALA A 4 -0.34 21.70 12.26
C ALA A 4 -0.48 20.19 12.01
N TYR A 5 -1.30 19.83 11.02
CA TYR A 5 -1.48 18.47 10.54
C TYR A 5 -1.08 18.36 9.07
N ALA A 6 -0.01 17.61 8.82
CA ALA A 6 0.54 17.38 7.49
C ALA A 6 -0.16 16.24 6.72
N GLY A 7 -1.03 15.48 7.40
CA GLY A 7 -1.70 14.33 6.82
C GLY A 7 -2.84 14.72 5.86
N LEU A 8 -2.97 13.97 4.77
CA LEU A 8 -4.10 14.11 3.85
C LEU A 8 -5.37 13.39 4.36
N ARG A 9 -5.19 12.27 5.07
CA ARG A 9 -6.30 11.43 5.59
C ARG A 9 -6.71 11.88 6.99
N ARG A 10 -7.97 11.66 7.40
CA ARG A 10 -8.48 11.91 8.77
C ARG A 10 -8.41 13.37 9.24
N LYS A 11 -8.49 14.35 8.32
CA LYS A 11 -8.41 15.79 8.65
C LYS A 11 -9.48 16.22 9.64
N GLU A 12 -10.73 15.81 9.41
CA GLU A 12 -11.86 16.17 10.27
C GLU A 12 -11.76 15.53 11.66
N GLU A 13 -11.34 14.27 11.72
CA GLU A 13 -11.13 13.55 12.98
C GLU A 13 -10.00 14.19 13.80
N PHE A 14 -8.92 14.60 13.14
CA PHE A 14 -7.85 15.36 13.77
C PHE A 14 -8.35 16.70 14.30
N LYS A 15 -9.09 17.47 13.48
CA LYS A 15 -9.63 18.78 13.85
C LYS A 15 -10.51 18.67 15.09
N ALA A 16 -11.48 17.75 15.08
CA ALA A 16 -12.40 17.54 16.19
C ALA A 16 -11.68 17.16 17.49
N LEU A 17 -10.67 16.29 17.41
CA LEU A 17 -9.88 15.90 18.58
C LEU A 17 -9.02 17.05 19.11
N ALA A 18 -8.39 17.83 18.22
CA ALA A 18 -7.57 18.96 18.59
C ALA A 18 -8.39 20.07 19.28
N GLU A 19 -9.56 20.39 18.74
CA GLU A 19 -10.49 21.37 19.33
C GLU A 19 -10.98 20.90 20.71
N LYS A 20 -11.33 19.61 20.85
CA LYS A 20 -11.72 19.01 22.14
C LYS A 20 -10.62 19.12 23.21
N LEU A 21 -9.35 19.11 22.80
CA LEU A 21 -8.19 19.27 23.68
C LEU A 21 -7.78 20.74 23.90
N GLY A 22 -8.53 21.71 23.36
CA GLY A 22 -8.26 23.15 23.52
C GLY A 22 -7.16 23.68 22.58
N PHE A 23 -6.82 22.96 21.52
CA PHE A 23 -5.87 23.40 20.51
C PHE A 23 -6.54 24.11 19.34
N THR A 24 -5.78 24.93 18.62
CA THR A 24 -6.19 25.51 17.33
C THR A 24 -5.57 24.68 16.20
N PRO A 25 -6.33 23.84 15.48
CA PRO A 25 -5.79 22.99 14.41
C PRO A 25 -5.52 23.78 13.12
N LEU A 26 -4.41 23.47 12.46
CA LEU A 26 -4.04 23.97 11.13
C LEU A 26 -3.88 22.80 10.18
N LEU A 27 -4.60 22.78 9.06
CA LEU A 27 -4.54 21.69 8.09
C LEU A 27 -3.64 22.07 6.90
N PHE A 28 -2.42 21.55 6.88
CA PHE A 28 -1.41 21.83 5.84
C PHE A 28 -0.93 20.53 5.18
N PRO A 29 -1.78 19.87 4.38
CA PRO A 29 -1.43 18.58 3.77
C PRO A 29 -0.24 18.75 2.80
N VAL A 30 0.74 17.86 2.92
CA VAL A 30 1.96 17.86 2.08
C VAL A 30 1.96 16.81 0.98
N GLN A 31 0.84 16.10 0.82
CA GLN A 31 0.70 14.99 -0.12
C GLN A 31 -0.66 15.07 -0.83
N ALA A 32 -0.65 14.75 -2.13
CA ALA A 32 -1.82 14.30 -2.90
C ALA A 32 -1.67 12.80 -3.20
N THR A 33 -2.78 12.09 -3.43
CA THR A 33 -2.73 10.69 -3.85
C THR A 33 -3.79 10.46 -4.91
N GLU A 34 -3.35 10.01 -6.07
CA GLU A 34 -4.22 9.67 -7.20
C GLU A 34 -4.05 8.19 -7.53
N LYS A 35 -5.15 7.53 -7.87
CA LYS A 35 -5.09 6.17 -8.40
C LYS A 35 -4.67 6.24 -9.85
N VAL A 36 -3.66 5.46 -10.22
CA VAL A 36 -3.26 5.31 -11.61
C VAL A 36 -4.33 4.45 -12.33
N PRO A 37 -4.89 4.92 -13.45
CA PRO A 37 -5.77 4.12 -14.30
C PRO A 37 -5.11 2.83 -14.79
N VAL A 38 -5.82 1.70 -14.71
CA VAL A 38 -5.32 0.37 -15.15
C VAL A 38 -4.73 0.37 -16.56
N PRO A 39 -5.30 1.07 -17.57
CA PRO A 39 -4.73 1.09 -18.92
C PRO A 39 -3.27 1.57 -18.99
N GLU A 40 -2.84 2.43 -18.05
CA GLU A 40 -1.50 3.04 -18.08
C GLU A 40 -0.38 2.08 -17.66
N TYR A 41 -0.70 0.99 -16.95
CA TYR A 41 0.29 -0.01 -16.51
C TYR A 41 -0.12 -1.45 -16.86
N ARG A 42 -1.06 -1.61 -17.80
CA ARG A 42 -1.57 -2.92 -18.23
C ARG A 42 -0.47 -3.86 -18.74
N ASP A 43 0.56 -3.33 -19.39
CA ASP A 43 1.63 -4.13 -19.95
C ASP A 43 2.53 -4.70 -18.83
N HIS A 44 2.70 -3.96 -17.74
CA HIS A 44 3.35 -4.47 -16.53
C HIS A 44 2.53 -5.57 -15.86
N LEU A 45 1.20 -5.48 -15.85
CA LEU A 45 0.33 -6.55 -15.33
C LEU A 45 0.41 -7.81 -16.19
N ARG A 46 0.44 -7.66 -17.52
CA ARG A 46 0.62 -8.78 -18.45
C ARG A 46 1.98 -9.45 -18.26
N ALA A 47 3.04 -8.67 -18.07
CA ALA A 47 4.38 -9.18 -17.78
C ALA A 47 4.41 -9.93 -16.44
N LEU A 48 3.83 -9.35 -15.38
CA LEU A 48 3.72 -10.02 -14.07
C LEU A 48 2.94 -11.34 -14.16
N ALA A 49 1.89 -11.38 -14.98
CA ALA A 49 1.11 -12.60 -15.20
C ALA A 49 1.92 -13.74 -15.87
N GLN A 50 3.04 -13.44 -16.52
CA GLN A 50 3.93 -14.47 -17.08
C GLN A 50 4.82 -15.14 -16.03
N GLY A 51 4.94 -14.56 -14.83
CA GLY A 51 5.87 -15.05 -13.81
C GLY A 51 6.93 -14.02 -13.44
N VAL A 52 7.34 -14.05 -12.17
CA VAL A 52 8.50 -13.33 -11.64
C VAL A 52 9.17 -14.19 -10.59
N ASP A 53 10.50 -14.08 -10.47
CA ASP A 53 11.25 -14.79 -9.44
C ASP A 53 11.07 -14.14 -8.06
N LEU A 54 10.86 -12.83 -8.02
CA LEU A 54 10.81 -12.04 -6.80
C LEU A 54 9.73 -10.96 -6.85
N PHE A 55 8.98 -10.84 -5.76
CA PHE A 55 7.91 -9.85 -5.60
C PHE A 55 8.11 -9.03 -4.33
N VAL A 56 8.22 -7.71 -4.44
CA VAL A 56 8.41 -6.80 -3.29
C VAL A 56 7.17 -5.95 -3.06
N ALA A 57 6.48 -6.18 -1.95
CA ALA A 57 5.34 -5.38 -1.52
C ALA A 57 5.77 -4.25 -0.57
N THR A 58 5.59 -3.00 -0.99
CA THR A 58 5.97 -1.82 -0.19
C THR A 58 4.83 -1.29 0.69
N THR A 59 3.58 -1.44 0.23
CA THR A 59 2.37 -1.00 0.93
C THR A 59 1.23 -2.02 0.77
N GLY A 60 0.35 -2.11 1.76
CA GLY A 60 -0.83 -2.99 1.66
C GLY A 60 -1.83 -2.52 0.60
N VAL A 61 -2.02 -1.20 0.45
CA VAL A 61 -2.93 -0.64 -0.57
C VAL A 61 -2.45 -0.99 -1.99
N GLY A 62 -1.14 -0.90 -2.24
CA GLY A 62 -0.57 -1.27 -3.55
C GLY A 62 -0.76 -2.74 -3.90
N VAL A 63 -0.65 -3.66 -2.94
CA VAL A 63 -0.92 -5.09 -3.18
C VAL A 63 -2.39 -5.31 -3.56
N LYS A 64 -3.33 -4.66 -2.86
CA LYS A 64 -4.77 -4.79 -3.17
C LYS A 64 -5.09 -4.21 -4.54
N ASP A 65 -4.63 -3.00 -4.83
CA ASP A 65 -4.86 -2.33 -6.11
C ASP A 65 -4.25 -3.13 -7.27
N LEU A 66 -3.06 -3.74 -7.09
CA LEU A 66 -2.42 -4.60 -8.08
C LEU A 66 -3.28 -5.83 -8.43
N LEU A 67 -3.79 -6.54 -7.42
CA LEU A 67 -4.62 -7.73 -7.65
C LEU A 67 -5.97 -7.38 -8.26
N GLU A 68 -6.60 -6.29 -7.83
CA GLU A 68 -7.84 -5.80 -8.45
C GLU A 68 -7.62 -5.38 -9.92
N ALA A 69 -6.49 -4.76 -10.24
CA ALA A 69 -6.14 -4.42 -11.60
C ALA A 69 -5.92 -5.67 -12.49
N GLY A 70 -5.29 -6.71 -11.93
CA GLY A 70 -5.18 -8.02 -12.59
C GLY A 70 -6.55 -8.61 -12.90
N LYS A 71 -7.45 -8.65 -11.92
CA LYS A 71 -8.85 -9.11 -12.10
C LYS A 71 -9.58 -8.30 -13.18
N ALA A 72 -9.44 -6.99 -13.19
CA ALA A 72 -10.07 -6.11 -14.17
C ALA A 72 -9.60 -6.38 -15.62
N LEU A 73 -8.41 -6.95 -15.79
CA LEU A 73 -7.87 -7.37 -17.08
C LEU A 73 -8.06 -8.86 -17.38
N GLY A 74 -8.72 -9.62 -16.50
CA GLY A 74 -8.87 -11.07 -16.64
C GLY A 74 -7.55 -11.85 -16.47
N LEU A 75 -6.57 -11.28 -15.77
CA LEU A 75 -5.27 -11.90 -15.52
C LEU A 75 -5.24 -12.58 -14.14
N ASP A 76 -4.76 -13.82 -14.09
CA ASP A 76 -4.42 -14.48 -12.83
C ASP A 76 -3.01 -14.07 -12.38
N LEU A 77 -2.95 -13.08 -11.49
CA LEU A 77 -1.69 -12.67 -10.87
C LEU A 77 -1.34 -13.51 -9.64
N ARG A 78 -2.29 -14.29 -9.10
CA ARG A 78 -2.05 -15.02 -7.85
C ARG A 78 -1.10 -16.18 -8.08
N LYS A 79 -1.35 -16.98 -9.12
CA LYS A 79 -0.52 -18.15 -9.44
C LYS A 79 0.96 -17.79 -9.67
N PRO A 80 1.32 -16.76 -10.47
CA PRO A 80 2.69 -16.27 -10.55
C PRO A 80 3.31 -15.87 -9.21
N LEU A 81 2.55 -15.16 -8.36
CA LEU A 81 3.04 -14.67 -7.07
C LEU A 81 3.20 -15.77 -6.03
N GLU A 82 2.43 -16.86 -6.11
CA GLU A 82 2.59 -18.04 -5.25
C GLU A 82 3.94 -18.73 -5.50
N GLY A 83 4.43 -18.75 -6.75
CA GLY A 83 5.75 -19.27 -7.11
C GLY A 83 6.94 -18.34 -6.81
N ALA A 84 6.68 -17.05 -6.60
CA ALA A 84 7.73 -16.04 -6.42
C ALA A 84 8.28 -15.96 -4.99
N LEU A 85 9.54 -15.52 -4.83
CA LEU A 85 10.08 -15.06 -3.56
C LEU A 85 9.41 -13.73 -3.17
N ARG A 86 8.42 -13.80 -2.29
CA ARG A 86 7.67 -12.64 -1.78
C ARG A 86 8.37 -11.96 -0.60
N LEU A 87 8.59 -10.66 -0.69
CA LEU A 87 9.12 -9.79 0.36
C LEU A 87 8.10 -8.70 0.70
N ALA A 88 8.05 -8.29 1.97
CA ALA A 88 7.23 -7.15 2.40
C ALA A 88 8.07 -6.11 3.13
N ARG A 89 8.00 -4.85 2.72
CA ARG A 89 8.76 -3.77 3.37
C ARG A 89 8.34 -3.53 4.83
N GLY A 90 7.11 -3.86 5.21
CA GLY A 90 6.67 -3.61 6.59
C GLY A 90 5.34 -4.23 6.94
N ALA A 91 4.93 -4.04 8.20
CA ALA A 91 3.78 -4.74 8.79
C ALA A 91 2.47 -4.63 7.99
N LYS A 92 2.22 -3.46 7.36
CA LYS A 92 1.01 -3.25 6.55
C LYS A 92 0.99 -4.11 5.28
N ALA A 93 2.09 -4.13 4.54
CA ALA A 93 2.23 -4.96 3.35
C ALA A 93 2.20 -6.45 3.72
N ALA A 94 2.92 -6.83 4.79
CA ALA A 94 2.96 -8.20 5.28
C ALA A 94 1.59 -8.72 5.72
N ARG A 95 0.82 -7.90 6.46
CA ARG A 95 -0.55 -8.25 6.89
C ARG A 95 -1.45 -8.48 5.66
N THR A 96 -1.44 -7.56 4.70
CA THR A 96 -2.26 -7.70 3.49
C THR A 96 -1.90 -8.97 2.71
N LEU A 97 -0.61 -9.25 2.54
CA LEU A 97 -0.18 -10.48 1.89
C LEU A 97 -0.67 -11.74 2.62
N ARG A 98 -0.63 -11.78 3.96
CA ARG A 98 -1.17 -12.89 4.76
C ARG A 98 -2.68 -13.04 4.60
N GLU A 99 -3.44 -11.95 4.65
CA GLU A 99 -4.90 -11.93 4.46
C GLU A 99 -5.30 -12.50 3.08
N LEU A 100 -4.42 -12.36 2.08
CA LEU A 100 -4.64 -12.84 0.72
C LEU A 100 -4.09 -14.27 0.49
N GLY A 101 -3.49 -14.90 1.51
CA GLY A 101 -2.84 -16.21 1.39
C GLY A 101 -1.48 -16.20 0.67
N LEU A 102 -0.89 -15.03 0.42
CA LEU A 102 0.40 -14.84 -0.25
C LEU A 102 1.51 -14.54 0.76
N LEU A 103 1.71 -15.43 1.74
CA LEU A 103 2.65 -15.24 2.86
C LEU A 103 4.03 -14.73 2.41
N PRO A 104 4.53 -13.59 2.93
CA PRO A 104 5.87 -13.11 2.61
C PRO A 104 6.94 -13.99 3.28
N HIS A 105 8.05 -14.21 2.60
CA HIS A 105 9.21 -14.95 3.10
C HIS A 105 10.07 -14.12 4.05
N ALA A 106 10.12 -12.80 3.86
CA ALA A 106 10.75 -11.89 4.79
C ALA A 106 9.98 -10.56 4.90
N VAL A 107 10.11 -9.93 6.06
CA VAL A 107 9.53 -8.61 6.34
C VAL A 107 10.62 -7.72 6.93
N GLY A 108 10.83 -6.55 6.34
CA GLY A 108 11.82 -5.61 6.84
C GLY A 108 11.81 -4.29 6.07
N ASP A 109 11.97 -3.19 6.79
CA ASP A 109 12.04 -1.84 6.25
C ASP A 109 13.47 -1.31 6.09
N GLY A 110 14.46 -2.13 6.44
CA GLY A 110 15.88 -1.77 6.39
C GLY A 110 16.30 -0.78 7.49
N THR A 111 15.42 -0.43 8.42
CA THR A 111 15.71 0.51 9.53
C THR A 111 15.62 -0.16 10.90
N SER A 112 15.00 -1.33 10.97
CA SER A 112 14.96 -2.17 12.17
C SER A 112 16.30 -2.87 12.38
N LYS A 113 16.90 -2.76 13.58
CA LYS A 113 18.15 -3.47 13.92
C LYS A 113 17.89 -4.99 13.88
N THR A 114 18.67 -5.69 13.05
CA THR A 114 18.81 -7.16 13.05
C THR A 114 19.20 -7.70 14.41
#